data_AF-A0A957SK18-F1
#
_entry.id   AF-A0A957SK18-F1
#
_cell.length_a   1.000
_cell.length_b   1.000
_cell.length_c   1.000
_cell.angle_alpha   90.00
_cell.angle_beta   90.00
_cell.angle_gamma   90.00
#
_symmetry.space_group_name_H-M   'P 1'
#
loop_
_entity.id
_entity.type
_entity.pdbx_description
1 polymer ?
#
loop_
_entity_poly.entity_id
_entity_poly.type
_entity_poly.pdbx_seq_one_letter_code
_entity_poly.pdbx_strand_id
1 'polypeptide(L)'
;MGKQYHCQLFRTILLPQWLRKAGLKDIRQKPTLMTRLQPLRAIEKTFVCNFLAFFAHHAKDADLPAEERQLWEELGDINSPDHIINHPDFQYRGIQTVFVGCAP
;
A
#
# COMPACT_ATOMS: atom_id res chain seq x y z
N MET A 1 -2.93 -9.60 -22.62
CA MET A 1 -3.53 -8.68 -21.61
C MET A 1 -2.46 -7.69 -21.19
N GLY A 2 -2.70 -6.38 -21.36
CA GLY A 2 -1.65 -5.35 -21.29
C GLY A 2 -1.35 -4.82 -19.88
N LYS A 3 -0.17 -4.21 -19.73
CA LYS A 3 0.38 -3.56 -18.51
C LYS A 3 -0.60 -2.62 -17.78
N GLN A 4 -1.63 -2.12 -18.48
CA GLN A 4 -2.68 -1.25 -17.96
C GLN A 4 -3.51 -1.87 -16.81
N TYR A 5 -3.61 -3.20 -16.73
CA TYR A 5 -4.31 -3.90 -15.64
C TYR A 5 -3.55 -3.85 -14.30
N HIS A 6 -2.21 -3.80 -14.33
CA HIS A 6 -1.39 -3.82 -13.11
C HIS A 6 -1.50 -2.51 -12.32
N CYS A 7 -1.72 -1.38 -13.00
CA CYS A 7 -1.96 -0.09 -12.37
C CYS A 7 -3.37 0.03 -11.75
N GLN A 8 -4.31 -0.88 -12.08
CA GLN A 8 -5.67 -0.86 -11.53
C GLN A 8 -5.83 -1.67 -10.25
N LEU A 9 -4.84 -2.50 -9.89
CA LEU A 9 -4.87 -3.31 -8.67
C LEU A 9 -4.97 -2.46 -7.39
N PHE A 10 -4.51 -1.21 -7.44
CA PHE A 10 -4.56 -0.27 -6.32
C PHE A 10 -5.69 0.76 -6.42
N ARG A 11 -6.48 0.78 -7.51
CA ARG A 11 -7.67 1.64 -7.60
C ARG A 11 -8.88 0.90 -7.07
N THR A 12 -9.09 1.00 -5.76
CA THR A 12 -10.29 0.56 -5.03
C THR A 12 -11.60 1.08 -5.63
N ILE A 13 -11.54 2.09 -6.51
CA ILE A 13 -12.66 2.69 -7.24
C ILE A 13 -13.39 1.68 -8.13
N LEU A 14 -12.67 0.70 -8.71
CA LEU A 14 -13.27 -0.33 -9.58
C LEU A 14 -13.77 -1.55 -8.79
N LEU A 15 -13.36 -1.69 -7.53
CA LEU A 15 -13.69 -2.87 -6.72
C LEU A 15 -15.21 -3.08 -6.55
N PRO A 16 -16.04 -2.04 -6.34
CA PRO A 16 -17.50 -2.21 -6.35
C PRO A 16 -18.03 -2.81 -7.66
N GLN A 17 -17.47 -2.43 -8.80
CA GLN A 17 -17.91 -2.96 -10.10
C GLN A 17 -17.51 -4.43 -10.25
N TRP A 18 -16.31 -4.80 -9.81
CA TRP A 18 -15.85 -6.19 -9.83
C TRP A 18 -16.70 -7.08 -8.91
N LEU A 19 -17.01 -6.59 -7.70
CA LEU A 19 -17.89 -7.29 -6.76
C LEU A 19 -19.31 -7.46 -7.32
N ARG A 20 -19.87 -6.46 -8.03
CA ARG A 20 -21.16 -6.62 -8.73
C ARG A 20 -21.09 -7.68 -9.83
N LYS A 21 -20.01 -7.69 -10.62
CA LYS A 21 -19.79 -8.72 -11.65
C LYS A 21 -19.66 -10.12 -11.06
N ALA A 22 -19.16 -10.22 -9.82
CA ALA A 22 -19.09 -11.47 -9.07
C ALA A 22 -20.43 -11.89 -8.42
N GLY A 23 -21.52 -11.12 -8.64
CA GLY A 23 -22.86 -11.45 -8.17
C GLY A 23 -23.29 -10.79 -6.85
N LEU A 24 -22.43 -9.99 -6.22
CA LEU A 24 -22.83 -9.26 -5.01
C LEU A 24 -23.78 -8.10 -5.35
N LYS A 25 -24.87 -8.00 -4.58
CA LYS A 25 -25.86 -6.91 -4.60
C LYS A 25 -25.71 -6.03 -3.35
N ASP A 26 -26.30 -4.83 -3.38
CA ASP A 26 -26.38 -3.89 -2.25
C ASP A 26 -25.03 -3.59 -1.55
N ILE A 27 -23.99 -3.39 -2.37
CA ILE A 27 -22.63 -3.17 -1.89
C ILE A 27 -22.54 -1.89 -1.07
N ARG A 28 -22.12 -2.03 0.19
CA ARG A 28 -21.76 -0.95 1.10
C ARG A 28 -20.25 -0.93 1.29
N GLN A 29 -19.69 0.27 1.36
CA GLN A 29 -18.28 0.51 1.60
C GLN A 29 -18.09 1.16 2.97
N LYS A 30 -17.17 0.63 3.78
CA LYS A 30 -16.79 1.22 5.07
C LYS A 30 -15.27 1.47 5.07
N PRO A 31 -14.83 2.71 4.76
CA PRO A 31 -13.44 3.10 4.94
C PRO A 31 -13.14 3.36 6.42
N THR A 32 -11.99 2.89 6.87
CA THR A 32 -11.44 3.13 8.22
C THR A 32 -10.03 3.65 8.06
N LEU A 33 -9.77 4.85 8.59
CA LEU A 33 -8.41 5.36 8.72
C LEU A 33 -7.66 4.55 9.77
N MET A 34 -6.47 4.09 9.42
CA MET A 34 -5.54 3.47 10.35
C MET A 34 -4.30 4.34 10.48
N THR A 35 -3.82 4.43 11.72
CA THR A 35 -2.53 5.04 12.04
C THR A 35 -1.70 4.01 12.80
N ARG A 36 -0.41 3.93 12.49
CA ARG A 36 0.61 3.17 13.23
C ARG A 36 1.76 4.09 13.57
N LEU A 37 2.14 4.07 14.84
CA LEU A 37 3.24 4.84 15.42
C LEU A 37 4.27 3.85 15.98
N GLN A 38 5.47 4.32 16.28
CA GLN A 38 6.40 3.51 17.05
C GLN A 38 5.88 3.20 18.47
N PRO A 39 6.25 2.05 19.06
CA PRO A 39 6.95 0.94 18.42
C PRO A 39 6.01 0.11 17.51
N LEU A 40 6.45 -0.22 16.29
CA LEU A 40 5.69 -1.11 15.41
C LEU A 40 5.74 -2.56 15.93
N ARG A 41 4.62 -3.27 15.86
CA ARG A 41 4.61 -4.74 16.03
C ARG A 41 5.39 -5.39 14.89
N ALA A 42 5.95 -6.58 15.12
CA ALA A 42 6.71 -7.31 14.11
C ALA A 42 5.97 -7.43 12.76
N ILE A 43 4.67 -7.77 12.79
CA ILE A 43 3.85 -7.87 11.59
C ILE A 43 3.63 -6.52 10.87
N GLU A 44 3.54 -5.43 11.62
CA GLU A 44 3.39 -4.08 11.06
C GLU A 44 4.67 -3.63 10.40
N LYS A 45 5.81 -3.90 11.05
CA LYS A 45 7.14 -3.66 10.49
C LYS A 45 7.30 -4.44 9.18
N THR A 46 7.04 -5.75 9.18
CA THR A 46 7.11 -6.58 7.96
C THR A 46 6.21 -6.04 6.85
N PHE A 47 4.96 -5.66 7.17
CA PHE A 47 4.04 -5.12 6.19
C PHE A 47 4.57 -3.81 5.56
N VAL A 48 5.00 -2.86 6.38
CA VAL A 48 5.50 -1.56 5.91
C VAL A 48 6.80 -1.74 5.12
N CYS A 49 7.74 -2.57 5.58
CA CYS A 49 8.97 -2.89 4.85
C CYS A 49 8.68 -3.46 3.46
N ASN A 50 7.81 -4.46 3.37
CA ASN A 50 7.47 -5.09 2.09
C ASN A 50 6.80 -4.09 1.15
N PHE A 51 5.97 -3.19 1.69
CA PHE A 51 5.33 -2.13 0.91
C PHE A 51 6.36 -1.14 0.36
N LEU A 52 7.29 -0.66 1.20
CA LEU A 52 8.35 0.26 0.77
C LEU A 52 9.29 -0.40 -0.25
N ALA A 53 9.72 -1.64 0.00
CA ALA A 53 10.55 -2.41 -0.93
C ALA A 53 9.89 -2.59 -2.31
N PHE A 54 8.56 -2.82 -2.33
CA PHE A 54 7.80 -2.91 -3.58
C PHE A 54 7.86 -1.61 -4.38
N PHE A 55 7.63 -0.45 -3.75
CA PHE A 55 7.71 0.84 -4.46
C PHE A 55 9.14 1.22 -4.82
N ALA A 56 10.11 0.96 -3.94
CA ALA A 56 11.53 1.17 -4.23
C ALA A 56 11.99 0.37 -5.45
N HIS A 57 11.52 -0.87 -5.60
CA HIS A 57 11.79 -1.67 -6.79
C HIS A 57 11.25 -1.01 -8.06
N HIS A 58 10.00 -0.52 -8.03
CA HIS A 58 9.39 0.15 -9.18
C HIS A 58 9.94 1.54 -9.47
N ALA A 59 10.44 2.26 -8.45
CA ALA A 59 11.04 3.57 -8.59
C ALA A 59 12.29 3.57 -9.49
N LYS A 60 12.99 2.42 -9.57
CA LYS A 60 14.17 2.25 -10.44
C LYS A 60 13.85 2.48 -11.92
N ASP A 61 12.68 2.03 -12.34
CA ASP A 61 12.20 2.11 -13.73
C ASP A 61 11.39 3.39 -14.01
N ALA A 62 11.14 4.21 -12.97
CA ALA A 62 10.42 5.46 -13.10
C ALA A 62 11.36 6.62 -13.50
N ASP A 63 10.82 7.57 -14.24
CA ASP A 63 11.51 8.81 -14.60
C ASP A 63 11.46 9.81 -13.42
N LEU A 64 12.23 9.51 -12.38
CA LEU A 64 12.31 10.30 -11.16
C LEU A 64 13.57 11.17 -11.12
N PRO A 65 13.49 12.39 -10.54
CA PRO A 65 14.67 13.17 -10.17
C PRO A 65 15.66 12.35 -9.32
N ALA A 66 16.95 12.69 -9.39
CA ALA A 66 18.01 11.95 -8.69
C ALA A 66 17.78 11.89 -7.17
N GLU A 67 17.34 13.00 -6.57
CA GLU A 67 17.04 13.08 -5.14
C GLU A 67 15.91 12.13 -4.72
N GLU A 68 14.85 12.03 -5.54
CA GLU A 68 13.75 11.12 -5.27
C GLU A 68 14.16 9.65 -5.46
N ARG A 69 15.01 9.37 -6.45
CA ARG A 69 15.56 8.03 -6.68
C ARG A 69 16.38 7.57 -5.48
N GLN A 70 17.26 8.43 -4.97
CA GLN A 70 18.06 8.15 -3.77
C GLN A 70 17.16 7.88 -2.56
N LEU A 71 16.12 8.71 -2.34
CA LEU A 71 15.16 8.50 -1.26
C LEU A 71 14.50 7.12 -1.36
N TRP A 72 14.08 6.70 -2.56
CA TRP A 72 13.49 5.38 -2.76
C TRP A 72 14.48 4.23 -2.54
N GLU A 73 15.75 4.41 -2.86
CA GLU A 73 16.81 3.44 -2.56
C GLU A 73 16.99 3.27 -1.04
N GLU A 74 17.05 4.39 -0.30
CA GLU A 74 17.15 4.39 1.16
C GLU A 74 15.92 3.75 1.82
N LEU A 75 14.71 4.05 1.34
CA LEU A 75 13.46 3.44 1.79
C LEU A 75 13.35 1.95 1.41
N GLY A 76 14.09 1.51 0.40
CA GLY A 76 14.14 0.12 -0.05
C GLY A 76 15.13 -0.74 0.76
N ASP A 77 16.10 -0.12 1.43
CA ASP A 77 17.07 -0.81 2.26
C ASP A 77 16.51 -1.11 3.66
N ILE A 78 15.55 -2.05 3.70
CA ILE A 78 14.81 -2.43 4.91
C ILE A 78 15.69 -3.00 6.04
N ASN A 79 16.94 -3.36 5.74
CA ASN A 79 17.90 -3.90 6.70
C ASN A 79 18.82 -2.82 7.27
N SER A 80 18.76 -1.58 6.77
CA SER A 80 19.52 -0.46 7.30
C SER A 80 19.16 -0.25 8.79
N PRO A 81 20.16 -0.10 9.68
CA PRO A 81 19.90 0.22 11.09
C PRO A 81 19.20 1.57 11.24
N ASP A 82 19.52 2.52 10.36
CA ASP A 82 18.98 3.88 10.34
C ASP A 82 17.71 4.00 9.48
N HIS A 83 17.12 2.88 9.07
CA HIS A 83 15.91 2.89 8.25
C HIS A 83 14.77 3.64 8.96
N ILE A 84 14.02 4.46 8.21
CA ILE A 84 13.01 5.39 8.74
C ILE A 84 11.97 4.73 9.66
N ILE A 85 11.66 3.45 9.42
CA ILE A 85 10.73 2.66 10.26
C ILE A 85 11.25 2.37 11.67
N ASN A 86 12.51 2.70 11.98
CA ASN A 86 13.09 2.58 13.31
C ASN A 86 13.10 3.95 14.03
N HIS A 87 12.84 5.05 13.31
CA HIS A 87 12.83 6.40 13.87
C HIS A 87 11.65 6.55 14.86
N PRO A 88 11.86 7.14 16.06
CA PRO A 88 10.81 7.28 17.08
C PRO A 88 9.56 8.04 16.58
N ASP A 89 9.76 9.02 15.70
CA ASP A 89 8.66 9.80 15.11
C ASP A 89 8.02 9.16 13.87
N PHE A 90 8.42 7.94 13.50
CA PHE A 90 7.85 7.25 12.36
C PHE A 90 6.34 7.06 12.53
N GLN A 91 5.60 7.40 11.48
CA GLN A 91 4.18 7.21 11.40
C GLN A 91 3.78 6.66 10.03
N TYR A 92 3.01 5.57 10.04
CA TYR A 92 2.32 5.07 8.87
C TYR A 92 0.82 5.36 8.97
N ARG A 93 0.24 5.93 7.91
CA ARG A 93 -1.20 6.16 7.79
C ARG A 93 -1.71 5.44 6.54
N GLY A 94 -2.83 4.74 6.68
CA GLY A 94 -3.47 4.05 5.57
C GLY A 94 -4.98 4.08 5.72
N ILE A 95 -5.70 3.81 4.63
CA ILE A 95 -7.15 3.61 4.67
C ILE A 95 -7.42 2.15 4.34
N GLN A 96 -7.97 1.41 5.30
CA GLN A 96 -8.54 0.10 5.02
C GLN A 96 -9.99 0.28 4.63
N THR A 97 -10.39 -0.34 3.53
CA THR A 97 -11.78 -0.30 3.11
C THR A 97 -12.35 -1.71 3.13
N VAL A 98 -13.44 -1.89 3.87
CA VAL A 98 -14.24 -3.12 3.83
C VAL A 98 -15.43 -2.90 2.91
N PHE A 99 -15.65 -3.83 1.98
CA PHE A 99 -16.85 -3.89 1.16
C PHE A 99 -17.72 -5.05 1.62
N VAL A 100 -19.01 -4.78 1.82
CA VAL A 100 -20.01 -5.77 2.23
C VAL A 100 -21.13 -5.77 1.21
N GLY A 101 -21.55 -6.93 0.72
CA GLY A 101 -22.71 -7.07 -0.15
C GLY A 101 -23.44 -8.37 0.15
N CYS A 102 -24.61 -8.53 -0.46
CA CYS A 102 -25.42 -9.74 -0.36
C CYS A 102 -25.22 -10.62 -1.60
N ALA A 103 -25.08 -11.93 -1.39
CA ALA A 103 -25.17 -12.91 -2.48
C ALA A 103 -26.63 -13.39 -2.62
N PRO A 104 -27.06 -13.80 -3.84
CA PRO A 104 -28.33 -14.48 -4.02
C PRO A 104 -28.43 -15.78 -3.23
#